data_AF-A0A183DV19-F1
#
_entry.id   AF-A0A183DV19-F1
#
_cell.length_a   1.000
_cell.length_b   1.000
_cell.length_c   1.000
_cell.angle_alpha   90.00
_cell.angle_beta   90.00
_cell.angle_gamma   90.00
#
_symmetry.space_group_name_H-M   'P 1'
#
loop_
_entity.id
_entity.type
_entity.pdbx_description
1 polymer ?
#
loop_
_entity_poly.entity_id
_entity_poly.type
_entity_poly.pdbx_seq_one_letter_code
_entity_poly.pdbx_strand_id
1 'polypeptide(L)'
;MDILGLPLTVGGIDLTDQTKNYIDEKQSELRIPVCGERDGGVMVVRAERDEAEEQFETAQVELELDQAGCNLLIYDNGKWCGNLTLLSANANDLCSILPASQFCCHRETTSTLPLFVE
;
A
#
# COMPACT_ATOMS: atom_id res chain seq x y z
N MET A 1 -12.33 -14.94 -12.76
CA MET A 1 -11.02 -14.43 -12.31
C MET A 1 -10.49 -15.38 -11.26
N ASP A 2 -9.42 -16.09 -11.59
CA ASP A 2 -8.68 -16.98 -10.71
C ASP A 2 -7.21 -16.84 -11.13
N ILE A 3 -6.66 -15.66 -10.80
CA ILE A 3 -5.39 -15.16 -11.33
C ILE A 3 -4.21 -15.93 -10.74
N LEU A 4 -4.23 -16.17 -9.43
CA LEU A 4 -3.20 -16.96 -8.75
C LEU A 4 -3.37 -18.46 -9.03
N GLY A 5 -4.60 -18.96 -9.19
CA GLY A 5 -4.88 -20.39 -9.24
C GLY A 5 -4.84 -21.04 -7.85
N LEU A 6 -5.51 -22.17 -7.70
CA LEU A 6 -5.50 -22.97 -6.47
C LEU A 6 -4.56 -24.19 -6.63
N PRO A 7 -3.94 -24.68 -5.54
CA PRO A 7 -4.00 -24.16 -4.17
C PRO A 7 -3.12 -22.93 -3.96
N LEU A 8 -3.54 -22.04 -3.04
CA LEU A 8 -2.72 -20.92 -2.61
C LEU A 8 -1.75 -21.37 -1.53
N THR A 9 -0.49 -20.95 -1.67
CA THR A 9 0.58 -21.12 -0.71
C THR A 9 1.07 -19.76 -0.27
N VAL A 10 1.25 -19.59 1.05
CA VAL A 10 1.79 -18.38 1.65
C VAL A 10 3.24 -18.67 2.07
N GLY A 11 4.17 -17.82 1.64
CA GLY A 11 5.57 -17.92 1.98
C GLY A 11 5.88 -17.34 3.37
N GLY A 12 7.11 -17.61 3.84
CA GLY A 12 7.61 -17.01 5.07
C GLY A 12 7.88 -15.51 4.92
N ILE A 13 7.67 -14.77 5.99
CA ILE A 13 7.98 -13.34 6.08
C ILE A 13 9.29 -13.18 6.84
N ASP A 14 10.24 -12.45 6.27
CA ASP A 14 11.46 -12.05 6.97
C ASP A 14 11.27 -10.67 7.60
N LEU A 15 11.05 -10.66 8.92
CA LEU A 15 10.90 -9.43 9.70
C LEU A 15 12.23 -8.73 9.99
N THR A 16 13.37 -9.34 9.64
CA THR A 16 14.68 -8.70 9.78
C THR A 16 14.98 -7.75 8.63
N ASP A 17 14.31 -7.91 7.48
CA ASP A 17 14.38 -6.99 6.35
C ASP A 17 13.47 -5.77 6.57
N GLN A 18 13.94 -4.85 7.42
CA GLN A 18 13.25 -3.58 7.71
C GLN A 18 13.12 -2.65 6.50
N THR A 19 13.76 -2.96 5.36
CA THR A 19 13.56 -2.19 4.13
C THR A 19 12.28 -2.59 3.39
N LYS A 20 11.73 -3.77 3.70
CA LYS A 20 10.56 -4.36 3.04
C LYS A 20 9.42 -4.70 4.01
N ASN A 21 9.76 -4.96 5.26
CA ASN A 21 8.83 -5.29 6.33
C ASN A 21 9.17 -4.41 7.52
N TYR A 22 8.43 -3.33 7.72
CA TYR A 22 8.72 -2.38 8.78
C TYR A 22 7.49 -2.07 9.61
N ILE A 23 7.76 -1.75 10.87
CA ILE A 23 6.78 -1.25 11.83
C ILE A 23 7.43 -0.03 12.47
N ASP A 24 6.79 1.12 12.29
CA ASP A 24 7.14 2.37 12.95
C ASP A 24 6.10 2.71 14.02
N GLU A 25 6.19 3.89 14.64
CA GLU A 25 5.26 4.33 15.68
C GLU A 25 3.81 4.39 15.19
N LYS A 26 3.56 4.74 13.93
CA LYS A 26 2.21 4.95 13.39
C LYS A 26 1.87 4.15 12.15
N GLN A 27 2.85 3.60 11.46
CA GLN A 27 2.67 2.88 10.20
C GLN A 27 3.34 1.52 10.22
N SER A 28 2.75 0.56 9.53
CA SER A 28 3.30 -0.77 9.33
C SER A 28 3.09 -1.19 7.88
N GLU A 29 4.11 -1.79 7.28
CA GLU A 29 4.01 -2.46 5.98
C GLU A 29 4.59 -3.87 6.09
N LEU A 30 3.81 -4.86 5.65
CA LEU A 30 4.21 -6.26 5.58
C LEU A 30 4.05 -6.78 4.16
N ARG A 31 5.10 -7.38 3.64
CA ARG A 31 5.18 -8.00 2.32
C ARG A 31 5.16 -9.51 2.46
N ILE A 32 4.05 -10.10 2.08
CA ILE A 32 3.74 -11.52 2.28
C ILE A 32 3.84 -12.22 0.92
N PRO A 33 4.83 -13.11 0.71
CA PRO A 33 4.91 -13.87 -0.53
C PRO A 33 3.68 -14.78 -0.67
N VAL A 34 3.04 -14.76 -1.83
CA VAL A 34 1.89 -15.61 -2.15
C VAL A 34 2.12 -16.27 -3.50
N CYS A 35 1.73 -17.54 -3.62
CA CYS A 35 1.92 -18.31 -4.84
C CYS A 35 0.73 -19.25 -5.04
N GLY A 36 0.18 -19.28 -6.26
CA GLY A 36 -0.77 -20.30 -6.69
C GLY A 36 -0.23 -21.06 -7.91
N GLU A 37 -1.06 -21.93 -8.49
CA GLU A 37 -0.67 -22.74 -9.65
C GLU A 37 -0.36 -21.91 -10.91
N ARG A 38 -1.02 -20.76 -11.07
CA ARG A 38 -0.96 -19.94 -12.29
C ARG A 38 -0.02 -18.75 -12.15
N ASP A 39 -0.04 -18.07 -11.01
CA ASP A 39 0.81 -16.91 -10.75
C ASP A 39 1.19 -16.83 -9.27
N GLY A 40 2.18 -16.00 -8.98
CA GLY A 40 2.60 -15.66 -7.64
C GLY A 40 2.99 -14.20 -7.55
N GLY A 41 3.46 -13.80 -6.38
CA GLY A 41 3.99 -12.48 -6.15
C GLY A 41 3.91 -12.11 -4.68
N VAL A 42 3.59 -10.85 -4.40
CA VAL A 42 3.66 -10.30 -3.06
C VAL A 42 2.35 -9.62 -2.70
N MET A 43 1.73 -10.08 -1.61
CA MET A 43 0.64 -9.36 -0.97
C MET A 43 1.23 -8.33 0.00
N VAL A 44 1.00 -7.05 -0.27
CA VAL A 44 1.44 -5.95 0.56
C VAL A 44 0.29 -5.53 1.46
N VAL A 45 0.48 -5.68 2.77
CA VAL A 45 -0.49 -5.30 3.80
C VAL A 45 0.04 -4.09 4.54
N ARG A 46 -0.74 -3.02 4.51
CA ARG A 46 -0.40 -1.73 5.12
C ARG A 46 -1.40 -1.41 6.20
N ALA A 47 -0.91 -0.96 7.34
CA ALA A 47 -1.72 -0.66 8.50
C ALA A 47 -1.23 0.62 9.19
N GLU A 48 -2.17 1.34 9.81
CA GLU A 48 -1.91 2.59 10.50
C GLU A 48 -2.55 2.57 11.89
N ARG A 49 -2.06 3.45 12.76
CA ARG A 49 -2.67 3.77 14.06
C ARG A 49 -2.44 5.23 14.39
N ASP A 50 -3.35 5.82 15.14
CA ASP A 50 -3.26 7.23 15.48
C ASP A 50 -2.25 7.45 16.61
N GLU A 51 -2.23 6.54 17.58
CA GLU A 51 -1.35 6.58 18.76
C GLU A 51 -0.52 5.29 18.93
N ALA A 52 0.65 5.42 19.55
CA ALA A 52 1.59 4.30 19.71
C ALA A 52 1.09 3.19 20.65
N GLU A 53 0.04 3.46 21.44
CA GLU A 53 -0.57 2.51 22.36
C GLU A 53 -1.75 1.76 21.72
N GLU A 54 -2.23 2.22 20.56
CA GLU A 54 -3.35 1.63 19.85
C GLU A 54 -2.92 0.44 18.97
N GLN A 55 -3.91 -0.37 18.62
CA GLN A 55 -3.74 -1.45 17.65
C GLN A 55 -3.67 -0.88 16.24
N PHE A 56 -2.82 -1.46 15.40
CA PHE A 56 -2.80 -1.18 13.97
C PHE A 56 -4.12 -1.62 13.32
N GLU A 57 -4.72 -0.70 12.56
CA GLU A 57 -5.84 -0.98 11.68
C GLU A 57 -5.34 -1.13 10.24
N THR A 58 -5.79 -2.17 9.55
CA THR A 58 -5.49 -2.33 8.11
C THR A 58 -5.99 -1.11 7.35
N ALA A 59 -5.08 -0.45 6.63
CA ALA A 59 -5.38 0.70 5.80
C ALA A 59 -5.48 0.32 4.33
N GLN A 60 -4.60 -0.55 3.85
CA GLN A 60 -4.54 -0.93 2.45
C GLN A 60 -4.00 -2.36 2.27
N VAL A 61 -4.53 -3.08 1.28
CA VAL A 61 -4.03 -4.38 0.84
C VAL A 61 -3.90 -4.38 -0.67
N GLU A 62 -2.69 -4.66 -1.15
CA GLU A 62 -2.37 -4.81 -2.57
C GLU A 62 -1.79 -6.19 -2.85
N LEU A 63 -1.98 -6.67 -4.08
CA LEU A 63 -1.34 -7.86 -4.59
C LEU A 63 -0.53 -7.50 -5.84
N GLU A 64 0.79 -7.53 -5.70
CA GLU A 64 1.75 -7.41 -6.80
C GLU A 64 1.90 -8.80 -7.44
N LEU A 65 1.65 -8.91 -8.75
CA LEU A 65 1.73 -10.17 -9.48
C LEU A 65 3.01 -10.23 -10.33
N ASP A 66 3.75 -11.32 -10.19
CA ASP A 66 5.04 -11.50 -10.86
C ASP A 66 4.89 -11.70 -12.37
N GLN A 67 4.03 -12.62 -12.80
CA GLN A 67 3.88 -12.93 -14.24
C GLN A 67 2.97 -11.94 -14.95
N ALA A 68 1.85 -11.56 -14.32
CA ALA A 68 0.95 -10.58 -14.91
C ALA A 68 1.56 -9.17 -14.97
N GLY A 69 2.57 -8.87 -14.14
CA GLY A 69 3.26 -7.59 -14.12
C GLY A 69 2.35 -6.42 -13.74
N CYS A 70 1.30 -6.69 -12.97
CA CYS A 70 0.32 -5.70 -12.53
C CYS A 70 0.04 -5.82 -11.04
N ASN A 71 -0.53 -4.76 -10.47
CA ASN A 71 -0.93 -4.71 -9.06
C ASN A 71 -2.44 -4.68 -8.97
N LEU A 72 -3.00 -5.49 -8.06
CA LEU A 72 -4.42 -5.50 -7.75
C LEU A 72 -4.65 -4.88 -6.38
N LEU A 73 -5.46 -3.83 -6.31
CA LEU A 73 -5.93 -3.27 -5.05
C LEU A 73 -7.07 -4.14 -4.50
N ILE A 74 -6.83 -4.80 -3.37
CA ILE A 74 -7.80 -5.70 -2.73
C ILE A 74 -8.66 -4.91 -1.73
N TYR A 75 -8.02 -4.01 -0.98
CA TYR A 75 -8.67 -3.22 0.06
C TYR A 75 -7.98 -1.86 0.18
N ASP A 76 -8.78 -0.81 0.36
CA ASP A 76 -8.31 0.55 0.64
C ASP A 76 -9.36 1.30 1.45
N ASN A 77 -8.97 1.83 2.62
CA ASN A 77 -9.83 2.69 3.42
C ASN A 77 -9.52 4.19 3.23
N GLY A 78 -8.57 4.53 2.36
CA GLY A 78 -8.16 5.90 2.04
C GLY A 78 -7.27 6.58 3.09
N LYS A 79 -6.90 5.89 4.18
CA LYS A 79 -5.99 6.45 5.20
C LYS A 79 -4.52 6.39 4.78
N TRP A 80 -4.12 5.34 4.05
CA TRP A 80 -2.72 5.14 3.65
C TRP A 80 -2.24 6.21 2.67
N CYS A 81 -1.37 7.10 3.13
CA CYS A 81 -0.81 8.19 2.33
C CYS A 81 0.46 7.81 1.52
N GLY A 82 0.84 6.53 1.53
CA GLY A 82 2.00 6.04 0.77
C GLY A 82 1.79 6.11 -0.73
N ASN A 83 2.90 6.20 -1.49
CA ASN A 83 2.85 6.35 -2.94
C ASN A 83 2.22 5.09 -3.57
N LEU A 84 0.99 5.20 -4.06
CA LEU A 84 0.39 4.19 -4.94
C LEU A 84 1.25 4.13 -6.21
N THR A 85 2.12 3.13 -6.33
CA THR A 85 2.79 2.83 -7.60
C THR A 85 1.75 2.29 -8.60
N LEU A 86 0.97 3.19 -9.17
CA LEU A 86 0.12 2.95 -10.33
C LEU A 86 1.04 2.66 -11.54
N LEU A 87 1.45 1.41 -11.69
CA LEU A 87 2.06 0.96 -12.93
C LEU A 87 0.96 0.79 -13.98
N SER A 88 0.76 1.87 -14.73
CA SER A 88 0.10 1.85 -16.03
C SER A 88 0.87 0.91 -16.96
N ALA A 89 0.44 -0.34 -17.03
CA ALA A 89 0.77 -1.25 -18.11
C ALA A 89 -0.49 -1.44 -18.96
N ASN A 90 -0.54 -0.70 -20.07
CA ASN A 90 -1.51 -0.78 -21.16
C ASN A 90 -2.93 -0.28 -20.84
N ALA A 91 -3.14 1.00 -21.14
CA ALA A 91 -4.41 1.73 -21.04
C ALA A 91 -5.48 1.30 -22.06
N ASN A 92 -5.80 -0.01 -22.16
CA ASN A 92 -6.92 -0.50 -22.97
C ASN A 92 -7.93 -1.37 -22.19
N ASP A 93 -7.66 -1.75 -20.94
CA ASP A 93 -8.63 -2.45 -20.08
C ASP A 93 -8.94 -1.65 -18.81
N LEU A 94 -9.29 -0.37 -18.98
CA LEU A 94 -9.88 0.47 -17.93
C LEU A 94 -11.34 0.03 -17.69
N CYS A 95 -11.54 -1.11 -17.05
CA CYS A 95 -12.75 -1.34 -16.27
C CYS A 95 -12.55 -0.74 -14.88
N SER A 96 -12.87 0.56 -14.81
CA SER A 96 -13.52 1.20 -13.67
C SER A 96 -12.83 1.06 -12.31
N ILE A 97 -12.05 2.06 -11.90
CA ILE A 97 -12.18 2.80 -10.62
C ILE A 97 -11.20 3.99 -10.70
N LEU A 98 -11.72 5.19 -10.97
CA LEU A 98 -11.14 6.47 -10.55
C LEU A 98 -12.32 7.46 -10.38
N PRO A 99 -12.30 8.31 -9.34
CA PRO A 99 -11.33 9.41 -9.27
C PRO A 99 -10.47 9.43 -8.00
N ALA A 100 -9.16 9.56 -8.23
CA ALA A 100 -8.15 9.98 -7.26
C ALA A 100 -8.28 11.48 -6.95
N SER A 101 -9.43 11.91 -6.42
CA SER A 101 -9.67 13.32 -6.02
C SER A 101 -9.66 13.55 -4.51
N GLN A 102 -9.07 12.65 -3.72
CA GLN A 102 -8.67 12.94 -2.34
C GLN A 102 -7.21 12.55 -2.14
N PHE A 103 -6.34 13.23 -2.89
CA PHE A 103 -4.97 13.44 -2.43
C PHE A 103 -5.03 14.29 -1.16
N CYS A 104 -5.14 13.65 0.00
CA CYS A 104 -5.03 14.31 1.29
C CYS A 104 -3.55 14.59 1.60
N CYS A 105 -2.95 15.49 0.84
CA CYS A 105 -1.74 16.18 1.24
C CYS A 105 -2.14 17.48 1.94
N HIS A 106 -2.62 17.41 3.19
CA HIS A 106 -2.57 18.59 4.06
C HIS A 106 -1.11 18.82 4.47
N ARG A 107 -0.33 19.47 3.60
CA ARG A 107 0.84 20.24 4.04
C ARG A 107 0.30 21.45 4.79
N GLU A 108 0.26 21.39 6.11
CA GLU A 108 0.18 22.62 6.90
C GLU A 108 1.43 23.45 6.61
N THR A 109 1.25 24.48 5.79
CA THR A 109 2.24 25.50 5.55
C THR A 109 2.15 26.45 6.73
N THR A 110 2.94 26.23 7.79
CA THR A 110 3.17 27.27 8.80
C THR A 110 4.06 28.34 8.19
N SER A 111 3.43 29.27 7.47
CA SER A 111 4.01 30.56 7.08
C SER A 111 4.12 31.42 8.33
N THR A 112 5.25 31.35 9.03
CA THR A 112 5.60 32.33 10.07
C THR A 112 6.07 33.62 9.38
N LEU A 113 5.25 34.67 9.47
CA LEU A 113 5.64 36.04 9.12
C LEU A 113 6.84 36.49 9.98
N PRO A 114 7.90 37.10 9.43
CA PRO A 114 8.70 38.02 10.22
C PRO A 114 8.03 39.41 10.22
N LEU A 115 7.68 39.86 11.42
CA LEU A 115 7.42 41.25 11.75
C LEU A 115 8.62 42.10 11.31
N PHE A 116 8.40 43.05 10.40
CA PHE A 116 9.30 44.19 10.23
C PHE A 116 9.04 45.17 11.37
N VAL A 117 10.06 45.35 12.22
CA VAL A 117 10.22 46.50 13.11
C VAL A 117 11.61 47.04 12.83
N GLU A 118 11.68 48.16 12.11
CA GLU A 118 12.53 49.34 12.32
C GLU A 118 12.25 50.39 11.24
#